data_AF-A0A3D3CFK9-F1
#
_entry.id   AF-A0A3D3CFK9-F1
#
_cell.length_a   1.000
_cell.length_b   1.000
_cell.length_c   1.000
_cell.angle_alpha   90.00
_cell.angle_beta   90.00
_cell.angle_gamma   90.00
#
_symmetry.space_group_name_H-M   'P 1'
#
loop_
_entity.id
_entity.type
_entity.pdbx_description
1 polymer ?
#
loop_
_entity_poly.entity_id
_entity_poly.type
_entity_poly.pdbx_seq_one_letter_code
_entity_poly.pdbx_strand_id
1 'polypeptide(L)' 'MKISYKPTSAEVRKNRKEEYLSKYPIEAQLEALTEAAMGRTAKLDELVKGLSDIRESLPFSEEVE' A
#
# COMPACT_ATOMS: atom_id res chain seq x y z
N MET A 1 -0.62 -32.72 2.84
CA MET A 1 0.58 -31.96 2.41
C MET A 1 0.25 -30.47 2.53
N LYS A 2 0.91 -29.71 3.41
CA LYS A 2 0.72 -28.24 3.47
C LYS A 2 1.66 -27.63 2.44
N ILE A 3 1.10 -27.20 1.30
CA ILE A 3 1.87 -26.41 0.33
C ILE A 3 2.13 -25.06 0.99
N SER A 4 3.39 -24.75 1.26
CA SER A 4 3.80 -23.42 1.71
C SER A 4 3.75 -22.50 0.51
N TYR A 5 2.60 -21.88 0.26
CA TYR A 5 2.45 -20.89 -0.82
C TYR A 5 3.28 -19.65 -0.49
N LYS A 6 4.23 -19.33 -1.37
CA LYS A 6 4.94 -18.06 -1.37
C LYS A 6 4.43 -17.26 -2.59
N PRO A 7 3.72 -16.14 -2.40
CA PRO A 7 3.26 -15.32 -3.52
C PRO A 7 4.48 -14.74 -4.24
N THR A 8 4.41 -14.70 -5.57
CA THR A 8 5.40 -14.05 -6.44
C THR A 8 5.36 -12.52 -6.26
N SER A 9 6.40 -11.80 -6.70
CA SER A 9 6.37 -10.33 -6.60
C SER A 9 5.25 -9.72 -7.44
N ALA A 10 4.87 -10.32 -8.57
CA ALA A 10 3.74 -9.86 -9.37
C ALA A 10 2.42 -9.93 -8.60
N GLU A 11 2.19 -11.04 -7.88
CA GLU A 11 1.02 -11.22 -7.00
C GLU A 11 1.06 -10.24 -5.83
N VAL A 12 2.23 -10.04 -5.20
CA VAL A 12 2.39 -9.04 -4.14
C VAL A 12 2.08 -7.62 -4.64
N ARG A 13 2.54 -7.24 -5.84
CA ARG A 13 2.21 -5.93 -6.45
C ARG A 13 0.71 -5.77 -6.67
N LYS A 14 0.05 -6.80 -7.18
CA LYS A 14 -1.39 -6.80 -7.40
C LYS A 14 -2.14 -6.64 -6.07
N ASN A 15 -1.80 -7.46 -5.08
CA ASN A 15 -2.43 -7.44 -3.76
C ASN A 15 -2.23 -6.09 -3.05
N ARG A 16 -1.01 -5.52 -3.11
CA ARG A 16 -0.75 -4.17 -2.58
C ARG A 16 -1.63 -3.12 -3.26
N LYS A 17 -1.74 -3.15 -4.59
CA LYS A 17 -2.58 -2.19 -5.33
C LYS A 17 -4.05 -2.28 -4.92
N GLU A 18 -4.58 -3.51 -4.80
CA GLU A 18 -5.95 -3.75 -4.35
C GLU A 18 -6.17 -3.23 -2.93
N GLU A 19 -5.25 -3.52 -2.01
CA GLU A 19 -5.32 -3.08 -0.62
C GLU A 19 -5.20 -1.55 -0.49
N TYR A 20 -4.30 -0.92 -1.26
CA TYR A 20 -4.18 0.53 -1.33
C TYR A 20 -5.51 1.17 -1.76
N LEU A 21 -6.11 0.69 -2.84
CA LEU A 21 -7.35 1.28 -3.38
C LEU A 21 -8.56 1.01 -2.48
N SER A 22 -8.58 -0.12 -1.76
CA SER A 22 -9.65 -0.44 -0.81
C SER A 22 -9.60 0.43 0.44
N LYS A 23 -8.41 0.65 1.01
CA LYS A 23 -8.23 1.46 2.24
C LYS A 23 -8.14 2.95 1.96
N TYR A 24 -7.52 3.31 0.85
CA TYR A 24 -7.27 4.68 0.42
C TYR A 24 -7.71 4.85 -1.04
N PRO A 25 -9.02 5.03 -1.30
CA PRO A 25 -9.53 5.33 -2.64
C PRO A 25 -8.84 6.54 -3.25
N ILE A 26 -8.88 6.66 -4.58
CA ILE A 26 -8.18 7.74 -5.31
C ILE A 26 -8.61 9.12 -4.82
N GLU A 27 -9.90 9.29 -4.52
CA GLU A 27 -10.46 10.53 -4.00
C GLU A 27 -9.81 10.94 -2.67
N ALA A 28 -9.63 9.98 -1.75
CA ALA A 28 -8.97 10.20 -0.47
C ALA A 28 -7.48 10.51 -0.63
N GLN A 29 -6.81 9.88 -1.60
CA GLN A 29 -5.41 10.19 -1.92
C GLN A 29 -5.26 11.62 -2.45
N LEU A 30 -6.14 12.04 -3.36
CA LEU A 30 -6.15 13.39 -3.92
C LEU A 30 -6.47 14.44 -2.86
N GLU A 31 -7.42 14.15 -1.96
CA GLU A 31 -7.74 15.02 -0.83
C GLU A 31 -6.53 15.22 0.09
N ALA A 32 -5.85 14.14 0.47
CA ALA A 32 -4.65 14.20 1.30
C ALA A 32 -3.54 15.05 0.67
N LEU A 33 -3.29 14.89 -0.64
CA LEU A 33 -2.32 15.69 -1.39
C LEU A 33 -2.72 17.16 -1.46
N THR A 34 -4.00 17.42 -1.71
CA THR A 34 -4.53 18.80 -1.82
C THR A 34 -4.44 19.52 -0.48
N GLU A 35 -4.80 18.87 0.63
CA GLU A 35 -4.67 19.46 1.96
C GLU A 35 -3.21 19.70 2.34
N ALA A 36 -2.31 18.77 2.01
CA ALA A 36 -0.88 18.93 2.27
C ALA A 36 -0.30 20.12 1.49
N ALA A 37 -0.73 20.34 0.24
CA ALA A 37 -0.35 21.52 -0.54
C ALA A 37 -0.81 22.84 0.09
N MET A 38 -1.87 22.81 0.91
CA MET A 38 -2.36 23.94 1.70
C MET A 38 -1.71 24.02 3.10
N GLY A 39 -0.72 23.18 3.40
CA GLY A 39 -0.04 23.14 4.70
C GLY A 39 -0.74 22.30 5.78
N ARG A 40 -1.81 21.57 5.45
CA ARG A 40 -2.50 20.66 6.37
C ARG A 40 -2.07 19.22 6.06
N THR A 41 -1.03 18.74 6.74
CA THR A 41 -0.36 17.47 6.38
C THR A 41 -0.99 16.21 6.98
N ALA A 42 -1.86 16.33 7.98
CA ALA A 42 -2.33 15.19 8.79
C ALA A 42 -2.86 14.01 7.95
N LYS A 43 -3.66 14.27 6.92
CA LYS A 43 -4.19 13.22 6.02
C LYS A 43 -3.10 12.56 5.19
N LEU A 44 -2.11 13.34 4.74
CA LEU A 44 -0.97 12.79 3.99
C LEU A 44 -0.08 11.94 4.89
N ASP A 45 0.16 12.37 6.14
CA ASP A 45 0.95 11.63 7.12
C ASP A 45 0.29 10.27 7.44
N GLU A 46 -1.03 10.26 7.63
CA GLU A 46 -1.81 9.04 7.81
C GLU A 46 -1.76 8.12 6.58
N LEU A 47 -1.94 8.69 5.38
CA LEU A 47 -1.86 7.96 4.12
C LEU A 47 -0.49 7.30 3.97
N VAL A 48 0.61 8.04 4.14
CA VAL A 48 1.98 7.51 4.02
C VAL A 48 2.23 6.39 5.02
N LYS A 49 1.77 6.55 6.27
CA LYS A 49 1.88 5.52 7.30
C LYS A 49 1.12 4.25 6.89
N GLY A 50 -0.15 4.38 6.52
CA GLY A 50 -0.96 3.21 6.14
C GLY A 50 -0.46 2.49 4.89
N LEU A 51 0.05 3.24 3.90
CA LEU A 51 0.71 2.63 2.73
C LEU A 51 1.97 1.85 3.14
N SER A 52 2.71 2.32 4.14
CA SER A 52 3.87 1.60 4.69
C SER A 52 3.45 0.33 5.41
N ASP A 53 2.43 0.39 6.27
CA ASP A 53 1.88 -0.77 6.97
C ASP A 53 1.42 -1.87 5.98
N ILE A 54 0.80 -1.48 4.86
CA ILE A 54 0.41 -2.42 3.79
C ILE A 54 1.64 -3.08 3.16
N ARG A 55 2.72 -2.34 2.92
CA ARG A 55 3.96 -2.90 2.36
C ARG A 55 4.63 -3.89 3.31
N GLU A 56 4.60 -3.61 4.60
CA GLU A 56 5.14 -4.49 5.64
C GLU A 56 4.32 -5.78 5.77
N SER A 57 2.99 -5.67 5.65
CA SER A 57 2.10 -6.85 5.68
C SER A 57 2.17 -7.73 4.43
N LEU A 58 2.54 -7.13 3.29
CA LEU A 58 2.68 -7.80 2.00
C LEU A 58 4.12 -7.62 1.48
N PRO A 59 5.14 -8.21 2.14
CA PRO A 59 6.52 -8.08 1.69
C PRO A 59 6.70 -8.74 0.33
N PHE A 60 7.63 -8.22 -0.48
CA PHE A 60 8.03 -8.95 -1.68
C PHE A 60 8.66 -10.28 -1.25
N SER A 61 8.27 -11.36 -1.92
CA SER A 61 9.04 -12.60 -1.84
C SER A 61 10.43 -12.32 -2.40
N GLU A 62 11.48 -12.85 -1.76
CA GLU A 62 12.79 -12.96 -2.40
C GLU A 62 12.59 -13.76 -3.70
N GLU A 63 12.57 -13.05 -4.84
CA GLU A 63 12.78 -13.67 -6.13
C GLU A 63 14.22 -14.17 -6.10
N VAL A 64 14.40 -15.49 -6.11
CA VAL A 64 15.70 -16.07 -6.44
C VAL A 64 15.89 -15.75 -7.92
N GLU A 65 16.71 -14.75 -8.20
CA GLU A 65 17.14 -14.35 -9.54
C GLU A 65 17.90 -15.49 -10.23
#